data_AF-A0AAV2A2B7-F1
#
_entry.id   AF-A0AAV2A2B7-F1
#
_cell.length_a   1.000
_cell.length_b   1.000
_cell.length_c   1.000
_cell.angle_alpha   90.00
_cell.angle_beta   90.00
_cell.angle_gamma   90.00
#
_symmetry.space_group_name_H-M   'P 1'
#
loop_
_entity.id
_entity.type
_entity.pdbx_description
1 polymer ?
#
loop_
_entity_poly.entity_id
_entity_poly.type
_entity_poly.pdbx_seq_one_letter_code
_entity_poly.pdbx_strand_id
1 'polypeptide(L)' 'MNQWAFEACRWQSSAFDALQEATEYYLSCLFEDANLCALHAGRVTIKVRDMQLARRIYTRHNGF' A
#
# COMPACT_ATOMS: atom_id res chain seq x y z
N MET A 1 38.46 10.66 7.50
CA MET A 1 38.09 9.42 6.80
C MET A 1 36.74 8.98 7.36
N ASN A 2 35.68 9.19 6.59
CA ASN A 2 34.29 9.28 7.07
C ASN A 2 33.70 7.90 7.37
N GLN A 3 33.25 7.76 8.62
CA GLN A 3 32.83 6.54 9.31
C GLN A 3 31.38 6.11 8.96
N TRP A 4 30.93 6.39 7.74
CA TRP A 4 29.55 6.19 7.29
C TRP A 4 29.53 5.36 6.00
N ALA A 5 30.34 4.31 5.95
CA ALA A 5 30.22 3.33 4.87
C ALA A 5 28.93 2.55 5.12
N PHE A 6 27.80 3.07 4.65
CA PHE A 6 26.64 2.24 4.35
C PHE A 6 27.15 1.18 3.39
N GLU A 7 27.18 -0.08 3.82
CA GLU A 7 27.35 -1.21 2.93
C GLU A 7 26.21 -1.14 1.90
N ALA A 8 26.53 -0.66 0.70
CA ALA A 8 25.54 -0.46 -0.34
C ALA A 8 25.03 -1.83 -0.81
N CYS A 9 23.79 -2.16 -0.44
CA CYS A 9 23.11 -3.34 -0.97
C CYS A 9 22.96 -3.19 -2.48
N ARG A 10 23.45 -4.18 -3.24
CA ARG A 10 23.29 -4.22 -4.71
C ARG A 10 21.96 -4.89 -5.04
N TRP A 11 21.07 -4.15 -5.67
CA TRP A 11 19.78 -4.64 -6.13
C TRP A 11 19.85 -5.06 -7.60
N GLN A 12 19.13 -6.12 -7.96
CA GLN A 12 18.87 -6.44 -9.35
C GLN A 12 17.89 -5.40 -9.92
N SER A 13 18.00 -5.06 -11.21
CA SER A 13 17.04 -4.15 -11.86
C SER A 13 15.60 -4.66 -11.73
N SER A 14 15.38 -5.95 -11.96
CA SER A 14 14.07 -6.60 -11.83
C SER A 14 13.52 -6.61 -10.40
N ALA A 15 14.36 -6.41 -9.37
CA ALA A 15 13.88 -6.30 -8.00
C ALA A 15 13.10 -5.00 -7.77
N PHE A 16 13.45 -3.92 -8.49
CA PHE A 16 12.69 -2.68 -8.47
C PHE A 16 11.36 -2.85 -9.20
N ASP A 17 11.36 -3.51 -10.36
CA ASP A 17 10.13 -3.80 -11.12
C ASP A 17 9.14 -4.62 -10.27
N ALA A 18 9.62 -5.69 -9.63
CA ALA A 18 8.80 -6.51 -8.75
C ALA A 18 8.24 -5.74 -7.54
N LEU A 19 9.05 -4.84 -6.95
CA LEU A 19 8.60 -3.99 -5.84
C LEU A 19 7.53 -2.99 -6.30
N GLN A 20 7.71 -2.39 -7.48
CA GLN A 20 6.74 -1.49 -8.06
C GLN A 20 5.42 -2.23 -8.32
N GLU A 21 5.47 -3.38 -8.99
CA GLU A 21 4.28 -4.17 -9.33
C GLU A 21 3.51 -4.60 -8.08
N ALA A 22 4.21 -5.09 -7.05
CA ALA A 22 3.59 -5.45 -5.78
C ALA A 22 2.96 -4.24 -5.08
N THR A 23 3.60 -3.07 -5.15
CA THR A 23 3.10 -1.83 -4.56
C THR A 23 1.85 -1.33 -5.29
N GLU A 24 1.86 -1.33 -6.62
CA GLU A 24 0.73 -0.91 -7.45
C GLU A 24 -0.47 -1.84 -7.26
N TYR A 25 -0.24 -3.15 -7.21
CA TYR A 25 -1.29 -4.12 -6.90
C TYR A 25 -1.90 -3.85 -5.53
N TYR A 26 -1.09 -3.72 -4.48
CA TYR A 26 -1.57 -3.44 -3.13
C TYR A 26 -2.37 -2.14 -3.05
N LEU A 27 -1.87 -1.06 -3.65
CA LEU A 27 -2.55 0.23 -3.64
C LEU A 27 -3.86 0.18 -4.42
N SER A 28 -3.90 -0.53 -5.56
CA SER A 28 -5.12 -0.69 -6.36
C SER A 28 -6.22 -1.38 -5.54
N CYS A 29 -5.91 -2.52 -4.93
CA CYS A 29 -6.85 -3.22 -4.04
C CYS A 29 -7.30 -2.35 -2.86
N LEU A 30 -6.37 -1.64 -2.20
CA LEU A 30 -6.71 -0.76 -1.08
C LEU A 30 -7.64 0.38 -1.50
N PHE A 31 -7.45 0.94 -2.69
CA PHE A 31 -8.32 2.00 -3.21
C PHE A 31 -9.69 1.49 -3.65
N GLU A 32 -9.80 0.26 -4.14
CA GLU A 32 -11.09 -0.40 -4.40
C GLU A 32 -11.89 -0.54 -3.11
N ASP A 33 -11.28 -1.07 -2.05
CA ASP A 33 -11.92 -1.20 -0.73
C ASP A 33 -12.28 0.17 -0.12
N ALA A 34 -11.40 1.17 -0.26
CA ALA A 34 -11.67 2.52 0.20
C ALA A 34 -12.81 3.18 -0.58
N ASN A 35 -12.94 2.90 -1.88
CA ASN A 35 -14.05 3.35 -2.70
C ASN A 35 -15.37 2.74 -2.22
N LEU A 36 -15.40 1.45 -1.93
CA LEU A 36 -16.57 0.79 -1.33
C LEU A 36 -16.97 1.42 0.01
N CYS A 37 -16.00 1.76 0.85
CA CYS A 37 -16.25 2.47 2.12
C CYS A 37 -16.83 3.89 1.90
N ALA A 38 -16.34 4.62 0.89
CA ALA A 38 -16.86 5.94 0.53
C ALA A 38 -18.31 5.85 0.03
N LEU A 39 -18.59 4.88 -0.84
CA LEU A 39 -19.92 4.58 -1.40
C LEU A 39 -20.90 4.17 -0.31
N HIS A 40 -20.48 3.29 0.61
CA HIS A 40 -21.27 2.90 1.78
C HIS A 40 -21.66 4.10 2.65
N ALA A 41 -20.78 5.11 2.74
CA ALA A 41 -21.03 6.36 3.45
C ALA A 41 -21.74 7.43 2.61
N GLY A 42 -22.32 7.07 1.44
CA GLY A 42 -23.07 7.98 0.56
C GLY A 42 -22.22 9.05 -0.14
N ARG A 43 -20.92 8.82 -0.32
CA ARG A 43 -20.00 9.76 -0.98
C ARG A 43 -19.35 9.13 -2.20
N VAL A 44 -18.95 9.98 -3.15
CA VAL A 44 -18.13 9.59 -4.31
C VAL A 44 -16.65 9.94 -4.14
N THR A 45 -16.32 10.87 -3.23
CA THR A 45 -14.94 11.25 -2.92
C THR A 45 -14.40 10.40 -1.77
N ILE A 46 -13.30 9.69 -2.04
CA ILE A 46 -12.53 8.95 -1.04
C ILE A 46 -11.88 9.93 -0.05
N LYS A 47 -11.97 9.64 1.24
CA LYS A 47 -11.29 10.36 2.32
C LYS A 47 -10.33 9.44 3.05
N VAL A 48 -9.38 10.02 3.79
CA VAL A 48 -8.40 9.26 4.61
C VAL A 48 -9.08 8.24 5.53
N ARG A 49 -10.25 8.57 6.10
CA ARG A 49 -11.01 7.65 6.96
C ARG A 49 -11.50 6.39 6.26
N ASP A 50 -11.73 6.45 4.95
CA ASP A 50 -12.20 5.31 4.15
C ASP A 50 -11.05 4.32 3.93
N MET A 51 -9.85 4.84 3.63
CA MET A 51 -8.62 4.02 3.54
C MET A 51 -8.23 3.42 4.91
N GLN A 52 -8.35 4.20 5.99
CA GLN A 52 -8.08 3.72 7.35
C GLN A 52 -9.04 2.58 7.74
N LEU A 53 -10.33 2.71 7.37
CA LEU A 53 -11.32 1.68 7.59
C LEU A 53 -11.04 0.43 6.73
N ALA A 54 -10.82 0.61 5.43
CA ALA A 54 -10.46 -0.46 4.49
C ALA A 54 -9.27 -1.28 5.01
N ARG A 55 -8.17 -0.61 5.40
CA ARG A 55 -7.00 -1.30 5.96
C ARG A 55 -7.32 -2.07 7.25
N ARG A 56 -8.15 -1.51 8.13
CA ARG A 56 -8.56 -2.16 9.38
C ARG A 56 -9.40 -3.42 9.14
N ILE A 57 -10.22 -3.43 8.09
CA ILE A 57 -11.03 -4.60 7.69
C ILE A 57 -10.13 -5.64 7.01
N TYR A 58 -9.25 -5.20 6.09
CA TYR A 58 -8.30 -6.05 5.38
C TYR A 58 -7.38 -6.83 6.34
N THR A 59 -6.78 -6.17 7.34
CA THR A 59 -5.95 -6.85 8.36
C THR A 59 -6.72 -7.96 9.08
N ARG A 60 -8.01 -7.77 9.37
CA ARG A 60 -8.85 -8.82 9.98
C ARG A 60 -9.08 -10.02 9.06
N HIS A 61 -9.08 -9.82 7.75
CA HIS A 61 -9.34 -10.88 6.77
C HIS A 61 -8.08 -11.68 6.41
N ASN A 62 -6.93 -11.00 6.26
CA ASN A 62 -5.68 -11.64 5.79
C ASN A 62 -4.68 -11.99 6.91
N GLY A 63 -5.00 -11.72 8.19
CA GLY A 63 -4.36 -12.37 9.33
C GLY A 63 -2.84 -12.17 9.46
N PHE A 64 -2.36 -10.93 9.30
CA PHE A 64 -1.04 -10.51 9.80
C PHE A 64 -1.20 -9.66 11.06
#